data_AF-A0A2A6BY06-F1
#
_entry.id   AF-A0A2A6BY06-F1
#
_cell.length_a   1.000
_cell.length_b   1.000
_cell.length_c   1.000
_cell.angle_alpha   90.00
_cell.angle_beta   90.00
_cell.angle_gamma   90.00
#
_symmetry.space_group_name_H-M   'P 1'
#
loop_
_entity.id
_entity.type
_entity.pdbx_description
1 polymer ?
#
loop_
_entity_poly.entity_id
_entity_poly.type
_entity_poly.pdbx_seq_one_letter_code
_entity_poly.pdbx_strand_id
1 'polypeptide(L)'
;MDALEELLNSSMPIPNVKRKPHQDEEEPAGDIGVRLNINLRERCRMHDLNEALDDLRAVIPYAHGSTVRKLSKIATLLLAKNHIIMQSSAIDELRQMVTTLQKQVKDLEEKIRDEEATNLSERARETSRSVSVPRPSSSPHCCTPRTSDDNQTTEDMSGMSLRAQFACDKSITKKFYDLPVGDKVQCSYVWIDGTGENLRTKTRTLDFEPTKPDDLPVWNFDGSSTGQAAGADSDVYIKPVAIFPCPFRLGKHKLVMCETLDRHMQPNVTNNRRKCAEVMEKAKDHHPWFGMEQEYTLLDIDGHPFGWPKNGFPGPQGPYYCGVGAGKVYGRDVVEAHYRACLYAGINISGTNAEVMPGQWEYQVGPVEGIAMGDQLWMSRFLLHRVAEEFGIVASLDCKPIKGDWNGAGCHTNFSTDAMRKEGGINVILEAINKLSLVHPQHIAYYDPKGGKDNERRLTGQHETASIDKFSYGVASRAASIRIPRETDDKGFGYFEDRRPSSNCDPYNVCAALVRTVCLEGADRKLSMLYVPDSSKLARQ
;
A
#
# COMPACT_ATOMS: atom_id res chain seq x y z
N MET A 1 21.27 -11.96 76.67
CA MET A 1 21.16 -11.27 75.38
C MET A 1 22.51 -11.37 74.67
N ASP A 2 23.00 -12.54 74.27
CA ASP A 2 22.41 -13.81 73.85
C ASP A 2 21.57 -13.72 72.57
N ALA A 3 22.03 -14.50 71.58
CA ALA A 3 21.28 -15.12 70.50
C ALA A 3 20.88 -14.29 69.26
N LEU A 4 21.43 -13.09 69.00
CA LEU A 4 21.12 -12.35 67.77
C LEU A 4 22.28 -11.72 66.97
N GLU A 5 23.54 -11.85 67.40
CA GLU A 5 24.69 -11.30 66.64
C GLU A 5 25.64 -12.33 66.01
N GLU A 6 25.45 -13.63 66.28
CA GLU A 6 26.28 -14.71 65.70
C GLU A 6 25.62 -15.47 64.53
N LEU A 7 24.41 -15.08 64.12
CA LEU A 7 23.64 -15.74 63.06
C LEU A 7 23.80 -15.12 61.66
N LEU A 8 24.69 -14.13 61.49
CA LEU A 8 24.89 -13.44 60.20
C LEU A 8 26.30 -13.57 59.61
N ASN A 9 27.26 -14.24 60.26
CA ASN A 9 28.66 -14.27 59.81
C ASN A 9 29.36 -15.64 59.84
N SER A 10 28.64 -16.74 59.58
CA SER A 10 29.32 -17.99 59.21
C SER A 10 28.48 -18.88 58.29
N SER A 11 28.81 -18.89 57.00
CA SER A 11 28.39 -19.95 56.08
C SER A 11 29.63 -20.76 55.69
N MET A 12 29.84 -21.87 56.40
CA MET A 12 30.76 -22.94 56.03
C MET A 12 30.21 -23.76 54.83
N PRO A 13 31.09 -24.42 54.06
CA PRO A 13 30.80 -24.87 52.70
C PRO A 13 30.03 -26.18 52.62
N ILE A 14 29.09 -26.27 51.67
CA ILE A 14 28.31 -27.47 51.32
C ILE A 14 29.05 -28.23 50.18
N PRO A 15 29.05 -29.58 50.18
CA PRO A 15 30.16 -30.39 49.66
C PRO A 15 30.23 -30.56 48.15
N ASN A 16 31.46 -30.84 47.71
CA ASN A 16 31.94 -30.98 46.35
C ASN A 16 31.35 -32.22 45.65
N VAL A 17 30.29 -32.04 44.87
CA VAL A 17 29.82 -33.04 43.89
C VAL A 17 30.64 -32.86 42.61
N LYS A 18 31.54 -33.82 42.35
CA LYS A 18 32.33 -33.92 41.12
C LYS A 18 31.40 -33.86 39.89
N ARG A 19 31.30 -32.71 39.24
CA ARG A 19 30.84 -32.61 37.86
C ARG A 19 31.93 -33.18 36.96
N LYS A 20 31.54 -34.10 36.07
CA LYS A 20 32.38 -34.60 34.98
C LYS A 20 32.97 -33.41 34.22
N PRO A 21 34.21 -33.49 33.71
CA PRO A 21 34.73 -32.47 32.81
C PRO A 21 33.80 -32.41 31.60
N HIS A 22 33.16 -31.27 31.39
CA HIS A 22 32.55 -30.96 30.10
C HIS A 22 33.70 -30.95 29.10
N GLN A 23 33.57 -31.77 28.07
CA GLN A 23 34.37 -31.60 26.87
C GLN A 23 34.07 -30.19 26.35
N ASP A 24 35.12 -29.39 26.19
CA ASP A 24 35.07 -28.14 25.45
C ASP A 24 34.68 -28.49 24.01
N GLU A 25 33.39 -28.46 23.70
CA GLU A 25 32.97 -28.21 22.33
C GLU A 25 33.19 -26.73 22.07
N GLU A 26 34.23 -26.41 21.30
CA GLU A 26 34.46 -25.08 20.77
C GLU A 26 33.21 -24.62 20.01
N GLU A 27 32.39 -23.75 20.62
CA GLU A 27 31.41 -22.97 19.86
C GLU A 27 32.18 -22.12 18.82
N PRO A 28 31.75 -22.11 17.54
CA PRO A 28 32.47 -21.41 16.50
C PRO A 28 32.55 -19.92 16.83
N ALA A 29 33.77 -19.38 16.88
CA ALA A 29 34.10 -18.00 17.24
C ALA A 29 33.31 -16.90 16.49
N GLY A 30 32.61 -17.26 15.40
CA GLY A 30 31.69 -16.38 14.67
C GLY A 30 30.39 -16.04 15.42
N ASP A 31 29.84 -16.92 16.26
CA ASP A 31 28.50 -16.72 16.86
C ASP A 31 28.53 -15.77 18.07
N ILE A 32 29.64 -15.75 18.81
CA ILE A 32 29.86 -14.81 19.94
C ILE A 32 29.96 -13.36 19.44
N GLY A 33 30.64 -13.15 18.31
CA GLY A 33 30.77 -11.83 17.68
C GLY A 33 29.43 -11.30 17.15
N VAL A 34 28.60 -12.18 16.57
CA VAL A 34 27.25 -11.81 16.10
C VAL A 34 26.34 -11.46 17.27
N ARG A 35 26.33 -12.25 18.36
CA ARG A 35 25.56 -11.95 19.58
C ARG A 35 25.99 -10.64 20.24
N LEU A 36 27.30 -10.36 20.31
CA LEU A 36 27.82 -9.11 20.86
C LEU A 36 27.42 -7.89 20.01
N ASN A 37 27.45 -8.01 18.68
CA ASN A 37 27.02 -6.95 17.77
C ASN A 37 25.51 -6.71 17.83
N ILE A 38 24.69 -7.76 17.94
CA ILE A 38 23.24 -7.64 18.16
C ILE A 38 22.96 -6.93 19.50
N ASN A 39 23.67 -7.31 20.56
CA ASN A 39 23.52 -6.70 21.89
C ASN A 39 24.02 -5.24 21.93
N LEU A 40 24.99 -4.86 21.10
CA LEU A 40 25.43 -3.48 20.95
C LEU A 40 24.39 -2.66 20.18
N ARG A 41 23.88 -3.19 19.07
CA ARG A 41 22.84 -2.55 18.26
C ARG A 41 21.56 -2.31 19.05
N GLU A 42 21.13 -3.29 19.86
CA GLU A 42 19.93 -3.14 20.69
C GLU A 42 20.14 -2.12 21.82
N ARG A 43 21.36 -2.00 22.35
CA ARG A 43 21.70 -0.95 23.31
C ARG A 43 21.67 0.45 22.70
N CYS A 44 22.22 0.63 21.49
CA CYS A 44 22.12 1.89 20.75
C CYS A 44 20.65 2.26 20.49
N ARG A 45 19.85 1.33 19.95
CA ARG A 45 18.41 1.55 19.71
C ARG A 45 17.64 1.93 20.97
N MET A 46 17.98 1.30 22.10
CA MET A 46 17.37 1.62 23.39
C MET A 46 17.79 3.01 23.90
N HIS A 47 19.01 3.46 23.58
CA HIS A 47 19.48 4.80 23.91
C HIS A 47 18.74 5.87 23.13
N ASP A 48 18.66 5.73 21.80
CA ASP A 48 17.93 6.65 20.91
C ASP A 48 16.45 6.75 21.33
N LEU A 49 15.84 5.62 21.66
CA LEU A 49 14.45 5.59 22.15
C LEU A 49 14.28 6.31 23.49
N ASN A 50 15.28 6.26 24.38
CA ASN A 50 15.21 6.96 25.66
C ASN A 50 15.40 8.46 25.48
N GLU A 51 16.29 8.89 24.58
CA GLU A 51 16.52 10.28 24.22
C GLU A 51 15.26 10.91 23.61
N ALA A 52 14.65 10.26 22.62
CA ALA A 52 13.38 10.72 22.04
C ALA A 52 12.24 10.84 23.06
N LEU A 53 12.20 9.97 24.07
CA LEU A 53 11.22 10.07 25.16
C LEU A 53 11.55 11.19 26.15
N ASP A 54 12.80 11.60 26.26
CA ASP A 54 13.21 12.74 27.08
C ASP A 54 12.87 14.05 26.39
N ASP A 55 13.08 14.16 25.08
CA ASP A 55 12.61 15.28 24.27
C ASP A 55 11.09 15.42 24.35
N LEU A 56 10.36 14.31 24.25
CA LEU A 56 8.90 14.31 24.41
C LEU A 56 8.49 14.78 25.81
N ARG A 57 9.23 14.41 26.86
CA ARG A 57 8.94 14.88 28.22
C ARG A 57 9.15 16.38 28.37
N ALA A 58 10.09 16.97 27.63
CA ALA A 58 10.38 18.41 27.70
C ALA A 58 9.25 19.28 27.14
N VAL A 59 8.38 18.73 26.27
CA VAL A 59 7.31 19.47 25.59
C VAL A 59 5.91 19.17 26.14
N ILE A 60 5.73 18.11 26.92
CA ILE A 60 4.44 17.80 27.57
C ILE A 60 4.32 18.52 28.92
N PRO A 61 3.10 18.93 29.32
CA PRO A 61 2.88 19.64 30.58
C PRO A 61 3.07 18.67 31.75
N TYR A 62 4.30 18.61 32.24
CA TYR A 62 4.72 17.77 33.35
C TYR A 62 5.64 18.56 34.27
N ALA A 63 5.57 18.30 35.58
CA ALA A 63 6.38 19.01 36.56
C ALA A 63 7.87 18.65 36.38
N HIS A 64 8.69 19.65 36.04
CA HIS A 64 10.14 19.51 35.94
C HIS A 64 10.78 19.89 37.29
N GLY A 65 11.53 18.98 37.90
CA GLY A 65 12.25 19.24 39.14
C GLY A 65 13.10 18.05 39.57
N SER A 66 14.22 18.32 40.25
CA SER A 66 15.14 17.28 40.75
C SER A 66 14.51 16.31 41.75
N THR A 67 13.37 16.69 42.33
CA THR A 67 12.58 15.91 43.29
C THR A 67 11.41 15.15 42.65
N VAL A 68 11.12 15.37 41.37
CA VAL A 68 9.98 14.78 40.66
C VAL A 68 10.41 13.53 39.90
N ARG A 69 9.76 12.39 40.18
CA ARG A 69 10.14 11.08 39.63
C ARG A 69 9.80 10.97 38.14
N LYS A 70 10.82 10.76 37.29
CA LYS A 70 10.68 10.57 35.84
C LYS A 70 9.58 9.56 35.46
N LEU A 71 8.70 9.96 34.54
CA LEU A 71 7.61 9.12 34.05
C LEU A 71 8.11 7.87 33.30
N SER A 72 7.41 6.76 33.45
CA SER A 72 7.65 5.56 32.64
C SER A 72 7.38 5.83 31.14
N LYS A 73 7.92 4.99 30.24
CA LYS A 73 7.72 5.15 28.79
C LYS A 73 6.23 5.18 28.42
N ILE A 74 5.45 4.24 28.96
CA ILE A 74 4.01 4.14 28.71
C ILE A 74 3.24 5.34 29.29
N ALA A 75 3.60 5.81 30.49
CA ALA A 75 2.96 6.98 31.09
C ALA A 75 3.27 8.27 30.32
N THR A 76 4.49 8.38 29.78
CA THR A 76 4.91 9.51 28.93
C THR A 76 4.07 9.57 27.65
N LEU A 77 3.91 8.43 26.96
CA LEU A 77 3.10 8.35 25.74
C LEU A 77 1.61 8.60 25.99
N LEU A 78 1.06 8.10 27.09
CA LEU A 78 -0.33 8.35 27.49
C LEU A 78 -0.58 9.83 27.79
N LEU A 79 0.34 10.47 28.53
CA LEU A 79 0.23 11.89 28.84
C LEU A 79 0.37 12.76 27.58
N ALA A 80 1.31 12.40 26.67
CA ALA A 80 1.46 13.07 25.38
C ALA A 80 0.19 12.97 24.52
N LYS A 81 -0.39 11.77 24.40
CA LYS A 81 -1.66 11.56 23.68
C LYS A 81 -2.77 12.44 24.24
N ASN A 82 -2.94 12.44 25.56
CA ASN A 82 -3.99 13.23 26.21
C ASN A 82 -3.74 14.74 26.05
N HIS A 83 -2.48 15.17 26.06
CA HIS A 83 -2.12 16.55 25.83
C HIS A 83 -2.45 17.02 24.40
N ILE A 84 -2.17 16.19 23.39
CA ILE A 84 -2.52 16.48 21.99
C ILE A 84 -4.05 16.61 21.84
N ILE A 85 -4.82 15.71 22.46
CA ILE A 85 -6.29 15.78 22.42
C ILE A 85 -6.78 17.10 23.02
N MET A 86 -6.26 17.48 24.19
CA MET A 86 -6.64 18.73 24.86
C MET A 86 -6.25 19.97 24.05
N GLN A 87 -5.04 20.00 23.47
CA GLN A 87 -4.62 21.10 22.58
C GLN A 87 -5.49 21.19 21.34
N SER A 88 -5.87 20.06 20.74
CA SER A 88 -6.78 20.02 19.59
C SER A 88 -8.14 20.63 19.96
N SER A 89 -8.73 20.26 21.10
CA SER A 89 -9.99 20.82 21.55
C SER A 89 -9.88 22.33 21.84
N ALA A 90 -8.79 22.78 22.46
CA ALA A 90 -8.56 24.21 22.71
C ALA A 90 -8.41 25.02 21.42
N ILE A 91 -7.75 24.46 20.40
CA ILE A 91 -7.64 25.08 19.07
C ILE A 91 -9.02 25.20 18.42
N ASP A 92 -9.87 24.18 18.53
CA ASP A 92 -11.22 24.22 17.97
C ASP A 92 -12.11 25.27 18.67
N GLU A 93 -12.01 25.41 19.99
CA GLU A 93 -12.69 26.48 20.73
C GLU A 93 -12.21 27.88 20.31
N LEU A 94 -10.89 28.07 20.15
CA LEU A 94 -10.32 29.33 19.67
C LEU A 94 -10.79 29.65 18.26
N ARG A 95 -10.88 28.65 17.37
CA ARG A 95 -11.43 28.81 16.02
C ARG A 95 -12.88 29.29 16.06
N GLN A 96 -13.72 28.68 16.90
CA GLN A 96 -15.12 29.11 17.07
C GLN A 96 -15.24 30.56 17.58
N MET A 97 -14.38 30.96 18.52
CA MET A 97 -14.33 32.34 19.00
C MET A 97 -13.92 33.32 17.90
N VAL A 98 -12.91 32.99 17.10
CA VAL A 98 -12.48 33.81 15.95
C VAL A 98 -13.61 33.96 14.94
N THR A 99 -14.31 32.88 14.58
CA THR A 99 -15.45 32.92 13.66
C THR A 99 -16.57 33.83 14.19
N THR A 100 -16.84 33.77 15.50
CA THR A 100 -17.86 34.60 16.14
C THR A 100 -17.48 36.09 16.08
N LEU A 101 -16.22 36.41 16.37
CA LEU A 101 -15.71 37.78 16.29
C LEU A 101 -15.73 38.32 14.85
N GLN A 102 -15.31 37.51 13.88
CA GLN A 102 -15.36 37.89 12.46
C GLN A 102 -16.79 38.19 12.00
N LYS A 103 -17.77 37.41 12.45
CA LYS A 103 -19.19 37.69 12.18
C LYS A 103 -19.62 39.02 12.77
N GLN A 104 -19.26 39.30 14.03
CA GLN A 104 -19.58 40.57 14.69
C GLN A 104 -18.98 41.78 13.96
N VAL A 105 -17.73 41.66 13.48
CA VAL A 105 -17.09 42.70 12.69
C VAL A 105 -17.85 42.95 11.40
N LYS A 106 -18.21 41.88 10.66
CA LYS A 106 -18.97 42.00 9.41
C LYS A 106 -20.34 42.66 9.61
N ASP A 107 -21.06 42.28 10.66
CA ASP A 107 -22.36 42.86 11.02
C ASP A 107 -22.24 44.36 11.37
N LEU A 108 -21.14 44.77 12.02
CA LEU A 108 -20.86 46.18 12.31
C LEU A 108 -20.51 46.98 11.04
N GLU A 109 -19.70 46.41 10.15
CA GLU A 109 -19.38 47.05 8.87
C GLU A 109 -20.61 47.25 7.99
N GLU A 110 -21.57 46.33 8.01
CA GLU A 110 -22.82 46.45 7.27
C GLU A 110 -23.71 47.57 7.83
N LYS A 111 -23.81 47.68 9.16
CA LYS A 111 -24.52 48.79 9.81
C LYS A 111 -23.91 50.15 9.48
N ILE A 112 -22.59 50.25 9.44
CA ILE A 112 -21.89 51.49 9.07
C ILE A 112 -22.23 51.87 7.62
N ARG A 113 -22.20 50.90 6.70
CA ARG A 113 -22.57 51.14 5.29
C ARG A 113 -24.03 51.61 5.14
N ASP A 114 -24.96 51.01 5.88
CA ASP A 114 -26.36 51.38 5.85
C ASP A 114 -26.61 52.79 6.42
N GLU A 115 -25.90 53.18 7.49
CA GLU A 115 -25.95 54.54 8.03
C GLU A 115 -25.38 55.57 7.06
N GLU A 116 -24.26 55.28 6.40
CA GLU A 116 -23.67 56.14 5.36
C GLU A 116 -24.60 56.31 4.15
N ALA A 117 -25.25 55.24 3.70
CA ALA A 117 -26.20 55.26 2.59
C ALA A 117 -27.45 56.10 2.93
N THR A 118 -27.94 55.99 4.17
CA THR A 118 -29.08 56.75 4.66
C THR A 118 -28.77 58.25 4.69
N ASN A 119 -27.61 58.62 5.25
CA ASN A 119 -27.11 60.01 5.31
C ASN A 119 -26.91 60.62 3.91
N LEU A 120 -26.41 59.85 2.94
CA LEU A 120 -26.28 60.28 1.54
C LEU A 120 -27.64 60.53 0.89
N SER A 121 -28.65 59.70 1.19
CA SER A 121 -30.01 59.87 0.64
C SER A 121 -30.72 61.10 1.19
N GLU A 122 -30.52 61.42 2.48
CA GLU A 122 -31.08 62.62 3.10
C GLU A 122 -30.45 63.89 2.50
N ARG A 123 -29.13 63.88 2.29
CA ARG A 123 -28.40 64.98 1.63
C ARG A 123 -28.82 65.19 0.17
N ALA A 124 -29.10 64.11 -0.56
CA ALA A 124 -29.62 64.18 -1.92
C ALA A 124 -31.07 64.74 -1.97
N ARG A 125 -31.91 64.41 -0.99
CA ARG A 125 -33.28 64.96 -0.87
C ARG A 125 -33.28 66.46 -0.59
N GLU A 126 -32.34 66.96 0.20
CA GLU A 126 -32.17 68.41 0.42
C GLU A 126 -31.72 69.14 -0.86
N THR A 127 -30.90 68.50 -1.69
CA THR A 127 -30.39 69.10 -2.94
C THR A 127 -31.43 69.11 -4.07
N SER A 128 -32.38 68.17 -4.07
CA SER A 128 -33.42 68.01 -5.10
C SER A 128 -34.68 68.88 -4.92
N ARG A 129 -34.76 69.71 -3.86
CA ARG A 129 -35.84 70.70 -3.67
C ARG A 129 -35.65 72.00 -4.46
N SER A 130 -34.50 72.18 -5.13
CA SER A 130 -34.27 73.26 -6.08
C SER A 130 -34.15 72.68 -7.50
N VAL A 131 -34.89 73.26 -8.44
CA VAL A 131 -34.91 72.98 -9.89
C VAL A 131 -36.01 72.00 -10.34
N SER A 132 -37.14 72.58 -10.74
CA SER A 132 -38.18 71.98 -11.57
C SER A 132 -38.04 72.47 -13.03
N VAL A 133 -38.37 71.61 -14.02
CA VAL A 133 -39.01 71.87 -15.36
C VAL A 133 -38.70 70.71 -16.35
N PRO A 134 -39.59 70.37 -17.32
CA PRO A 134 -39.90 68.98 -17.72
C PRO A 134 -39.42 68.51 -19.13
N ARG A 135 -39.56 67.18 -19.34
CA ARG A 135 -39.30 66.36 -20.54
C ARG A 135 -40.07 66.78 -21.81
N PRO A 136 -39.63 66.28 -23.00
CA PRO A 136 -40.43 65.25 -23.69
C PRO A 136 -39.65 64.11 -24.37
N SER A 137 -40.43 63.21 -24.98
CA SER A 137 -40.31 61.82 -25.43
C SER A 137 -39.54 61.50 -26.73
N SER A 138 -38.99 60.27 -26.86
CA SER A 138 -39.26 59.27 -27.94
C SER A 138 -38.26 58.08 -27.91
N SER A 139 -38.70 56.89 -28.37
CA SER A 139 -37.98 55.58 -28.45
C SER A 139 -37.03 55.48 -29.68
N PRO A 140 -36.51 54.31 -30.17
CA PRO A 140 -36.26 52.95 -29.62
C PRO A 140 -34.84 52.37 -29.94
N HIS A 141 -34.59 51.11 -29.51
CA HIS A 141 -33.57 50.12 -29.96
C HIS A 141 -32.08 50.20 -29.51
N CYS A 142 -31.58 49.08 -28.92
CA CYS A 142 -30.47 48.23 -29.42
C CYS A 142 -29.58 47.65 -28.29
N CYS A 143 -29.55 46.32 -28.27
CA CYS A 143 -28.35 45.46 -28.21
C CYS A 143 -27.51 45.25 -26.93
N THR A 144 -27.26 43.95 -26.72
CA THR A 144 -26.18 43.25 -25.99
C THR A 144 -26.37 42.96 -24.49
N PRO A 145 -26.16 41.69 -24.06
CA PRO A 145 -26.06 41.33 -22.66
C PRO A 145 -24.64 41.65 -22.16
N ARG A 146 -24.54 42.47 -21.12
CA ARG A 146 -23.31 42.58 -20.31
C ARG A 146 -23.20 41.35 -19.43
N THR A 147 -22.09 40.66 -19.56
CA THR A 147 -21.51 39.78 -18.54
C THR A 147 -21.26 40.61 -17.29
N SER A 148 -21.96 40.30 -16.19
CA SER A 148 -21.68 40.85 -14.88
C SER A 148 -21.04 39.77 -14.01
N ASP A 149 -19.75 39.99 -13.78
CA ASP A 149 -19.06 39.91 -12.50
C ASP A 149 -19.07 38.59 -11.74
N ASP A 150 -17.88 37.98 -11.76
CA ASP A 150 -17.33 37.05 -10.79
C ASP A 150 -17.61 37.52 -9.37
N ASN A 151 -18.68 37.00 -8.77
CA ASN A 151 -18.86 37.04 -7.34
C ASN A 151 -18.07 35.85 -6.76
N GLN A 152 -16.76 36.04 -6.57
CA GLN A 152 -15.93 35.14 -5.77
C GLN A 152 -16.48 35.14 -4.35
N THR A 153 -17.34 34.18 -4.06
CA THR A 153 -17.66 33.78 -2.69
C THR A 153 -16.36 33.38 -2.02
N THR A 154 -15.96 34.14 -1.01
CA THR A 154 -14.93 33.74 -0.04
C THR A 154 -15.45 32.46 0.65
N GLU A 155 -15.12 31.30 0.10
CA GLU A 155 -15.39 30.03 0.74
C GLU A 155 -14.63 29.96 2.06
N ASP A 156 -15.38 29.68 3.12
CA ASP A 156 -14.85 29.46 4.46
C ASP A 156 -13.95 28.21 4.44
N MET A 157 -12.63 28.43 4.37
CA MET A 157 -11.60 27.39 4.32
C MET A 157 -11.55 26.51 5.59
N SER A 158 -12.35 26.81 6.62
CA SER A 158 -12.34 26.10 7.91
C SER A 158 -12.92 24.68 7.88
N GLY A 159 -13.48 24.24 6.74
CA GLY A 159 -14.00 22.87 6.55
C GLY A 159 -13.38 22.07 5.40
N MET A 160 -12.40 22.62 4.67
CA MET A 160 -11.79 21.91 3.53
C MET A 160 -10.87 20.81 4.01
N SER A 161 -10.98 19.61 3.44
CA SER A 161 -10.03 18.53 3.70
C SER A 161 -8.61 18.98 3.33
N LEU A 162 -7.59 18.48 4.04
CA LEU A 162 -6.17 18.75 3.72
C LEU A 162 -5.88 18.53 2.22
N ARG A 163 -6.52 17.52 1.63
CA ARG A 163 -6.48 17.25 0.19
C ARG A 163 -6.95 18.44 -0.64
N ALA A 164 -8.08 19.04 -0.30
CA ALA A 164 -8.61 20.17 -1.05
C ALA A 164 -7.78 21.44 -0.84
N GLN A 165 -7.18 21.61 0.35
CA GLN A 165 -6.30 22.74 0.65
C GLN A 165 -4.98 22.70 -0.14
N PHE A 166 -4.43 21.50 -0.39
CA PHE A 166 -3.15 21.31 -1.10
C PHE A 166 -3.31 20.71 -2.51
N ALA A 167 -4.52 20.73 -3.08
CA ALA A 167 -4.75 20.22 -4.42
C ALA A 167 -4.09 21.12 -5.47
N CYS A 168 -3.10 20.59 -6.19
CA CYS A 168 -2.56 21.26 -7.37
C CYS A 168 -3.59 21.25 -8.51
N ASP A 169 -3.76 22.41 -9.18
CA ASP A 169 -4.58 22.49 -10.38
C ASP A 169 -3.97 21.66 -11.52
N LYS A 170 -4.66 20.56 -11.87
CA LYS A 170 -4.21 19.63 -12.90
C LYS A 170 -4.25 20.23 -14.30
N SER A 171 -5.06 21.27 -14.55
CA SER A 171 -5.11 21.97 -15.83
C SER A 171 -3.81 22.73 -16.10
N ILE A 172 -3.22 23.33 -15.06
CA ILE A 172 -1.91 24.00 -15.14
C ILE A 172 -0.83 22.99 -15.46
N THR A 173 -0.81 21.84 -14.78
CA THR A 173 0.17 20.77 -15.06
C THR A 173 0.05 20.24 -16.49
N LYS A 174 -1.18 20.08 -17.01
CA LYS A 174 -1.43 19.62 -18.38
C LYS A 174 -0.74 20.51 -19.43
N LYS A 175 -0.78 21.83 -19.25
CA LYS A 175 -0.10 22.79 -20.14
C LYS A 175 1.38 22.45 -20.33
N PHE A 176 2.06 21.98 -19.30
CA PHE A 176 3.48 21.61 -19.37
C PHE A 176 3.69 20.21 -19.97
N TYR A 177 2.78 19.28 -19.75
CA TYR A 177 2.81 17.97 -20.40
C TYR A 177 2.60 18.04 -21.92
N ASP A 178 1.86 19.04 -22.40
CA ASP A 178 1.60 19.24 -23.82
C ASP A 178 2.78 19.91 -24.57
N LEU A 179 3.85 20.31 -23.87
CA LEU A 179 5.02 20.93 -24.50
C LEU A 179 5.76 19.91 -25.39
N PRO A 180 6.20 20.31 -26.61
CA PRO A 180 7.06 19.47 -27.42
C PRO A 180 8.46 19.35 -26.76
N VAL A 181 8.83 18.14 -26.35
CA VAL A 181 10.12 17.86 -25.67
C VAL A 181 11.26 17.47 -26.62
N GLY A 182 11.07 17.64 -27.93
CA GLY A 182 12.07 17.32 -28.96
C GLY A 182 12.39 15.82 -29.01
N ASP A 183 13.64 15.47 -29.32
CA ASP A 183 14.08 14.07 -29.55
C ASP A 183 14.42 13.28 -28.28
N LYS A 184 14.52 13.94 -27.12
CA LYS A 184 14.86 13.28 -25.85
C LYS A 184 13.75 12.36 -25.34
N VAL A 185 14.13 11.30 -24.65
CA VAL A 185 13.22 10.28 -24.11
C VAL A 185 13.35 10.17 -22.61
N GLN A 186 12.26 10.39 -21.88
CA GLN A 186 12.18 10.10 -20.44
C GLN A 186 11.87 8.62 -20.18
N CYS A 187 12.73 7.97 -19.41
CA CYS A 187 12.56 6.59 -18.95
C CYS A 187 12.48 6.56 -17.42
N SER A 188 11.33 6.15 -16.87
CA SER A 188 11.16 5.96 -15.43
C SER A 188 11.50 4.54 -15.04
N TYR A 189 12.58 4.39 -14.29
CA TYR A 189 13.01 3.12 -13.73
C TYR A 189 12.19 2.85 -12.48
N VAL A 190 11.61 1.66 -12.39
CA VAL A 190 10.72 1.21 -11.31
C VAL A 190 11.34 -0.04 -10.68
N TRP A 191 11.41 -0.08 -9.35
CA TRP A 191 11.96 -1.22 -8.62
C TRP A 191 11.22 -1.44 -7.29
N ILE A 192 11.39 -2.64 -6.73
CA ILE A 192 10.85 -3.04 -5.43
C ILE A 192 11.87 -2.69 -4.34
N ASP A 193 11.43 -2.08 -3.25
CA ASP A 193 12.31 -1.67 -2.16
C ASP A 193 12.63 -2.79 -1.14
N GLY A 194 13.28 -2.43 -0.05
CA GLY A 194 13.71 -3.36 1.00
C GLY A 194 12.57 -3.95 1.82
N THR A 195 11.33 -3.45 1.70
CA THR A 195 10.17 -4.11 2.33
C THR A 195 9.71 -5.31 1.53
N GLY A 196 10.03 -5.38 0.23
CA GLY A 196 9.48 -6.38 -0.69
C GLY A 196 8.03 -6.11 -1.11
N GLU A 197 7.44 -5.00 -0.66
CA GLU A 197 6.03 -4.64 -0.90
C GLU A 197 5.91 -3.36 -1.72
N ASN A 198 6.77 -2.37 -1.46
CA ASN A 198 6.62 -1.04 -2.01
C ASN A 198 7.46 -0.86 -3.28
N LEU A 199 6.91 -0.06 -4.19
CA LEU A 199 7.57 0.31 -5.43
C LEU A 199 8.18 1.71 -5.31
N ARG A 200 9.35 1.89 -5.92
CA ARG A 200 10.05 3.17 -6.03
C ARG A 200 10.28 3.49 -7.50
N THR A 201 10.41 4.77 -7.81
CA THR A 201 10.73 5.18 -9.18
C THR A 201 11.59 6.43 -9.23
N LYS A 202 12.40 6.53 -10.29
CA LYS A 202 13.06 7.77 -10.70
C LYS A 202 13.26 7.79 -12.21
N THR A 203 13.44 8.97 -12.78
CA THR A 203 13.44 9.17 -14.24
C THR A 203 14.80 9.64 -14.73
N ARG A 204 15.28 9.06 -15.83
CA ARG A 204 16.40 9.61 -16.61
C ARG A 204 15.97 10.03 -18.00
N THR A 205 16.74 10.91 -18.59
CA THR A 205 16.64 11.31 -19.99
C THR A 205 17.62 10.51 -20.83
N LEU A 206 17.18 10.05 -22.00
CA LEU A 206 17.96 9.36 -23.01
C LEU A 206 17.88 10.10 -24.34
N ASP A 207 18.87 9.86 -25.19
CA ASP A 207 19.01 10.48 -26.50
C ASP A 207 18.44 9.62 -27.64
N PHE A 208 17.84 8.47 -27.29
CA PHE A 208 17.24 7.50 -28.19
C PHE A 208 16.01 6.88 -27.53
N GLU A 209 15.12 6.32 -28.35
CA GLU A 209 14.00 5.51 -27.88
C GLU A 209 14.43 4.05 -27.72
N PRO A 210 14.46 3.50 -26.49
CA PRO A 210 14.84 2.11 -26.26
C PRO A 210 13.72 1.16 -26.69
N THR A 211 14.09 0.01 -27.25
CA THR A 211 13.16 -1.00 -27.75
C THR A 211 13.16 -2.28 -26.93
N LYS A 212 14.28 -2.60 -26.28
CA LYS A 212 14.44 -3.76 -25.39
C LYS A 212 15.21 -3.38 -24.12
N PRO A 213 15.05 -4.13 -23.01
CA PRO A 213 15.73 -3.83 -21.74
C PRO A 213 17.25 -3.66 -21.87
N ASP A 214 17.91 -4.42 -22.74
CA ASP A 214 19.37 -4.34 -22.93
C ASP A 214 19.86 -3.04 -23.58
N ASP A 215 18.97 -2.28 -24.23
CA ASP A 215 19.31 -0.96 -24.76
C ASP A 215 19.49 0.06 -23.63
N LEU A 216 18.93 -0.23 -22.44
CA LEU A 216 18.91 0.68 -21.31
C LEU A 216 20.13 0.48 -20.41
N PRO A 217 20.81 1.57 -20.02
CA PRO A 217 21.93 1.47 -19.08
C PRO A 217 21.47 1.00 -17.71
N VAL A 218 22.29 0.15 -17.07
CA VAL A 218 22.23 -0.07 -15.62
C VAL A 218 22.40 1.27 -14.92
N TRP A 219 21.66 1.47 -13.84
CA TRP A 219 21.75 2.67 -13.02
C TRP A 219 21.87 2.27 -11.55
N ASN A 220 21.93 3.24 -10.64
CA ASN A 220 22.07 3.02 -9.21
C ASN A 220 21.11 3.92 -8.46
N PHE A 221 20.88 3.68 -7.18
CA PHE A 221 20.16 4.57 -6.27
C PHE A 221 20.70 4.39 -4.84
N ASP A 222 20.32 5.31 -3.94
CA ASP A 222 20.67 5.21 -2.52
C ASP A 222 19.79 4.17 -1.82
N GLY A 223 20.35 2.98 -1.59
CA GLY A 223 19.72 1.85 -0.91
C GLY A 223 19.53 2.05 0.59
N SER A 224 20.23 3.00 1.21
CA SER A 224 20.01 3.29 2.64
C SER A 224 18.63 3.92 2.89
N SER A 225 18.15 4.72 1.93
CA SER A 225 16.83 5.35 1.92
C SER A 225 15.68 4.40 1.57
N THR A 226 15.98 3.14 1.26
CA THR A 226 15.00 2.12 0.85
C THR A 226 15.11 0.82 1.64
N GLY A 227 15.99 0.76 2.65
CA GLY A 227 16.20 -0.43 3.47
C GLY A 227 16.95 -1.56 2.75
N GLN A 228 17.71 -1.25 1.70
CA GLN A 228 18.41 -2.23 0.85
C GLN A 228 19.93 -2.23 1.01
N ALA A 229 20.48 -1.21 1.67
CA ALA A 229 21.91 -1.08 1.93
C ALA A 229 22.18 -0.28 3.23
N ALA A 230 23.41 -0.35 3.74
CA ALA A 230 23.82 0.45 4.90
C ALA A 230 24.33 1.83 4.46
N GLY A 231 24.23 2.84 5.32
CA GLY A 231 24.61 4.22 4.95
C GLY A 231 26.09 4.39 4.54
N ALA A 232 27.00 3.59 5.09
CA ALA A 232 28.43 3.66 4.74
C ALA A 232 28.77 3.07 3.35
N ASP A 233 27.86 2.28 2.78
CA ASP A 233 28.01 1.61 1.48
C ASP A 233 26.61 1.40 0.89
N SER A 234 26.03 2.50 0.40
CA SER A 234 24.59 2.59 0.17
C SER A 234 24.16 2.39 -1.28
N ASP A 235 25.08 2.38 -2.25
CA ASP A 235 24.74 2.24 -3.65
C ASP A 235 24.17 0.86 -3.96
N VAL A 236 22.96 0.84 -4.53
CA VAL A 236 22.31 -0.36 -5.06
C VAL A 236 22.08 -0.16 -6.55
N TYR A 237 22.46 -1.14 -7.37
CA TYR A 237 22.25 -1.09 -8.81
C TYR A 237 20.81 -1.50 -9.18
N ILE A 238 20.27 -0.87 -10.21
CA ILE A 238 19.02 -1.22 -10.87
C ILE A 238 19.33 -1.62 -12.31
N LYS A 239 19.04 -2.88 -12.63
CA LYS A 239 19.20 -3.43 -13.97
C LYS A 239 17.83 -3.55 -14.66
N PRO A 240 17.64 -2.93 -15.83
CA PRO A 240 16.42 -3.07 -16.63
C PRO A 240 16.11 -4.52 -16.98
N VAL A 241 14.84 -4.92 -16.87
CA VAL A 241 14.38 -6.28 -17.16
C VAL A 241 13.11 -6.36 -18.00
N ALA A 242 12.27 -5.31 -17.98
CA ALA A 242 11.13 -5.16 -18.89
C ALA A 242 10.86 -3.68 -19.18
N ILE A 243 10.33 -3.39 -20.38
CA ILE A 243 10.00 -2.02 -20.84
C ILE A 243 8.51 -1.97 -21.19
N PHE A 244 7.86 -0.88 -20.79
CA PHE A 244 6.47 -0.59 -21.09
C PHE A 244 6.31 0.86 -21.60
N PRO A 245 5.41 1.15 -22.54
CA PRO A 245 4.99 2.52 -22.83
C PRO A 245 4.52 3.25 -21.56
N CYS A 246 4.84 4.53 -21.44
CA CYS A 246 4.45 5.31 -20.25
C CYS A 246 3.09 6.00 -20.46
N PRO A 247 2.00 5.57 -19.78
CA PRO A 247 0.68 6.18 -19.95
C PRO A 247 0.57 7.60 -19.37
N PHE A 248 1.53 8.02 -18.53
CA PHE A 248 1.53 9.34 -17.89
C PHE A 248 2.21 10.42 -18.74
N ARG A 249 3.18 10.02 -19.57
CA ARG A 249 3.94 10.95 -20.43
C ARG A 249 3.65 10.75 -21.91
N LEU A 250 3.10 9.59 -22.28
CA LEU A 250 2.74 9.20 -23.63
C LEU A 250 3.93 9.15 -24.61
N GLY A 251 3.64 8.86 -25.87
CA GLY A 251 4.60 8.83 -26.97
C GLY A 251 5.74 7.85 -26.72
N LYS A 252 6.97 8.32 -26.96
CA LYS A 252 8.21 7.53 -26.87
C LYS A 252 8.70 7.26 -25.45
N HIS A 253 8.07 7.85 -24.44
CA HIS A 253 8.49 7.72 -23.05
C HIS A 253 8.18 6.33 -22.48
N LYS A 254 9.04 5.85 -21.58
CA LYS A 254 8.99 4.46 -21.10
C LYS A 254 8.91 4.35 -19.59
N LEU A 255 8.22 3.33 -19.12
CA LEU A 255 8.38 2.74 -17.79
C LEU A 255 9.32 1.53 -17.92
N VAL A 256 10.20 1.33 -16.95
CA VAL A 256 11.24 0.31 -16.98
C VAL A 256 11.21 -0.46 -15.68
N MET A 257 10.72 -1.70 -15.70
CA MET A 257 10.84 -2.59 -14.55
C MET A 257 12.31 -2.98 -14.39
N CYS A 258 12.82 -2.91 -13.17
CA CYS A 258 14.21 -3.21 -12.84
C CYS A 258 14.31 -4.26 -11.74
N GLU A 259 15.35 -5.10 -11.84
CA GLU A 259 15.83 -5.89 -10.70
C GLU A 259 16.88 -5.09 -9.92
N THR A 260 17.06 -5.40 -8.64
CA THR A 260 18.03 -4.75 -7.76
C THR A 260 19.24 -5.65 -7.48
N LEU A 261 20.42 -5.07 -7.56
CA LEU A 261 21.70 -5.76 -7.37
C LEU A 261 22.58 -5.00 -6.37
N ASP A 262 23.35 -5.71 -5.57
CA ASP A 262 24.33 -5.14 -4.65
C ASP A 262 25.60 -4.67 -5.38
N ARG A 263 26.55 -4.13 -4.62
CA ARG A 263 27.85 -3.66 -5.12
C ARG A 263 28.69 -4.71 -5.86
N HIS A 264 28.42 -6.00 -5.64
CA HIS A 264 29.08 -7.13 -6.27
C HIS A 264 28.28 -7.68 -7.46
N MET A 265 27.26 -6.92 -7.91
CA MET A 265 26.32 -7.30 -8.96
C MET A 265 25.55 -8.59 -8.63
N GLN A 266 25.41 -8.91 -7.34
CA GLN A 266 24.60 -10.03 -6.87
C GLN A 266 23.19 -9.55 -6.55
N PRO A 267 22.16 -10.42 -6.67
CA PRO A 267 20.79 -10.05 -6.34
C PRO A 267 20.65 -9.52 -4.91
N ASN A 268 19.98 -8.38 -4.73
CA ASN A 268 19.61 -7.90 -3.40
C ASN A 268 18.64 -8.89 -2.72
N VAL A 269 18.51 -8.82 -1.39
CA VAL A 269 17.69 -9.75 -0.59
C VAL A 269 16.22 -9.80 -1.06
N THR A 270 15.66 -8.66 -1.47
CA THR A 270 14.28 -8.57 -1.99
C THR A 270 14.16 -8.82 -3.50
N ASN A 271 15.25 -9.13 -4.20
CA ASN A 271 15.22 -9.50 -5.61
C ASN A 271 14.78 -10.96 -5.79
N ASN A 272 13.48 -11.21 -5.61
CA ASN A 272 12.87 -12.52 -5.85
C ASN A 272 12.72 -12.83 -7.35
N ARG A 273 12.76 -11.80 -8.20
CA ARG A 273 12.70 -11.94 -9.66
C ARG A 273 13.79 -12.86 -10.18
N ARG A 274 15.03 -12.69 -9.72
CA ARG A 274 16.17 -13.52 -10.16
C ARG A 274 15.90 -15.01 -9.96
N LYS A 275 15.51 -15.39 -8.75
CA LYS A 275 15.19 -16.78 -8.37
C LYS A 275 14.02 -17.32 -9.19
N CYS A 276 12.99 -16.48 -9.40
CA CYS A 276 11.84 -16.83 -10.22
C CYS A 276 12.24 -17.08 -11.68
N ALA A 277 13.07 -16.22 -12.27
CA ALA A 277 13.54 -16.37 -13.64
C ALA A 277 14.30 -17.69 -13.87
N GLU A 278 15.15 -18.09 -12.92
CA GLU A 278 15.86 -19.38 -12.96
C GLU A 278 14.90 -20.58 -12.91
N VAL A 279 13.85 -20.50 -12.08
CA VAL A 279 12.80 -21.53 -11.99
C VAL A 279 12.02 -21.62 -13.31
N MET A 280 11.64 -20.49 -13.90
CA MET A 280 10.91 -20.45 -15.17
C MET A 280 11.75 -21.01 -16.32
N GLU A 281 13.05 -20.72 -16.36
CA GLU A 281 13.96 -21.29 -17.36
C GLU A 281 14.06 -22.82 -17.24
N LYS A 282 14.17 -23.35 -16.01
CA LYS A 282 14.17 -24.80 -15.77
C LYS A 282 12.87 -25.50 -16.16
N ALA A 283 11.75 -24.80 -16.09
CA ALA A 283 10.43 -25.33 -16.38
C ALA A 283 9.87 -24.91 -17.76
N LYS A 284 10.71 -24.31 -18.62
CA LYS A 284 10.24 -23.68 -19.88
C LYS A 284 9.47 -24.64 -20.80
N ASP A 285 9.86 -25.92 -20.82
CA ASP A 285 9.23 -26.94 -21.66
C ASP A 285 7.78 -27.26 -21.23
N HIS A 286 7.38 -26.86 -20.01
CA HIS A 286 6.01 -26.99 -19.54
C HIS A 286 5.10 -25.83 -19.99
N HIS A 287 5.66 -24.73 -20.51
CA HIS A 287 4.95 -23.49 -20.87
C HIS A 287 3.95 -23.04 -19.78
N PRO A 288 4.44 -22.73 -18.57
CA PRO A 288 3.61 -22.36 -17.44
C PRO A 288 2.93 -21.01 -17.68
N TRP A 289 1.60 -21.01 -17.69
CA TRP A 289 0.77 -19.81 -17.80
C TRP A 289 0.13 -19.48 -16.47
N PHE A 290 0.06 -18.18 -16.20
CA PHE A 290 -0.52 -17.61 -15.01
C PHE A 290 -1.58 -16.57 -15.35
N GLY A 291 -2.62 -16.47 -14.52
CA GLY A 291 -3.46 -15.29 -14.45
C GLY A 291 -3.69 -14.91 -12.99
N MET A 292 -3.42 -13.66 -12.62
CA MET A 292 -3.52 -13.20 -11.24
C MET A 292 -4.63 -12.16 -11.08
N GLU A 293 -5.52 -12.41 -10.12
CA GLU A 293 -6.68 -11.62 -9.75
C GLU A 293 -6.29 -10.69 -8.60
N GLN A 294 -5.84 -9.46 -8.89
CA GLN A 294 -5.41 -8.54 -7.85
C GLN A 294 -6.61 -7.81 -7.25
N GLU A 295 -6.96 -8.17 -6.02
CA GLU A 295 -7.88 -7.38 -5.22
C GLU A 295 -7.14 -6.26 -4.46
N TYR A 296 -7.79 -5.12 -4.26
CA TYR A 296 -7.27 -3.99 -3.52
C TYR A 296 -8.42 -3.15 -2.95
N THR A 297 -8.13 -2.33 -1.93
CA THR A 297 -9.12 -1.43 -1.33
C THR A 297 -8.67 0.01 -1.48
N LEU A 298 -9.57 0.88 -1.95
CA LEU A 298 -9.35 2.31 -1.99
C LEU A 298 -9.58 2.91 -0.61
N LEU A 299 -8.59 3.64 -0.10
CA LEU A 299 -8.63 4.37 1.15
C LEU A 299 -8.47 5.86 0.86
N ASP A 300 -9.05 6.69 1.72
CA ASP A 300 -8.71 8.10 1.81
C ASP A 300 -7.34 8.27 2.49
N ILE A 301 -6.77 9.47 2.44
CA ILE A 301 -5.42 9.77 2.97
C ILE A 301 -5.30 9.57 4.49
N ASP A 302 -6.42 9.59 5.20
CA ASP A 302 -6.50 9.30 6.63
C ASP A 302 -6.55 7.80 6.94
N GLY A 303 -6.50 6.94 5.90
CA GLY A 303 -6.54 5.49 6.00
C GLY A 303 -7.95 4.91 6.11
N HIS A 304 -9.00 5.73 6.13
CA HIS A 304 -10.38 5.25 6.14
C HIS A 304 -10.82 4.80 4.74
N PRO A 305 -11.64 3.73 4.58
CA PRO A 305 -12.07 3.32 3.25
C PRO A 305 -12.79 4.43 2.48
N PHE A 306 -12.43 4.57 1.21
CA PHE A 306 -12.92 5.64 0.35
C PHE A 306 -14.44 5.51 0.13
N GLY A 307 -15.16 6.62 0.35
CA GLY A 307 -16.62 6.67 0.24
C GLY A 307 -17.39 6.18 1.47
N TRP A 308 -16.72 5.71 2.52
CA TRP A 308 -17.38 5.32 3.77
C TRP A 308 -17.75 6.54 4.63
N PRO A 309 -18.81 6.45 5.46
CA PRO A 309 -19.09 7.47 6.47
C PRO A 309 -17.89 7.63 7.42
N LYS A 310 -17.43 8.86 7.67
CA LYS A 310 -16.20 9.13 8.46
C LYS A 310 -16.22 8.58 9.89
N ASN A 311 -17.41 8.50 10.50
CA ASN A 311 -17.61 7.96 11.85
C ASN A 311 -18.55 6.76 11.86
N GLY A 312 -18.55 5.96 10.79
CA GLY A 312 -19.47 4.84 10.68
C GLY A 312 -19.12 3.86 9.58
N PHE A 313 -20.07 2.97 9.34
CA PHE A 313 -19.99 1.92 8.33
C PHE A 313 -21.08 2.16 7.28
N PRO A 314 -20.85 1.78 6.02
CA PRO A 314 -21.93 1.68 5.04
C PRO A 314 -22.88 0.53 5.41
N GLY A 315 -23.93 0.33 4.62
CA GLY A 315 -24.80 -0.84 4.78
C GLY A 315 -24.03 -2.18 4.66
N PRO A 316 -24.60 -3.30 5.11
CA PRO A 316 -23.97 -4.62 5.01
C PRO A 316 -23.58 -5.00 3.57
N GLN A 317 -22.60 -5.89 3.44
CA GLN A 317 -22.15 -6.43 2.15
C GLN A 317 -23.29 -7.15 1.40
N GLY A 318 -23.22 -7.14 0.07
CA GLY A 318 -24.26 -7.70 -0.80
C GLY A 318 -24.50 -6.87 -2.07
N PRO A 319 -24.92 -5.59 -1.96
CA PRO A 319 -25.24 -4.77 -3.13
C PRO A 319 -24.02 -4.22 -3.89
N TYR A 320 -22.80 -4.40 -3.37
CA TYR A 320 -21.58 -3.76 -3.87
C TYR A 320 -20.88 -4.56 -4.98
N TYR A 321 -20.82 -5.89 -4.85
CA TYR A 321 -20.18 -6.78 -5.83
C TYR A 321 -20.81 -6.57 -7.22
N CYS A 322 -19.98 -6.24 -8.21
CA CYS A 322 -20.42 -5.89 -9.56
C CYS A 322 -21.55 -4.84 -9.61
N GLY A 323 -21.62 -3.96 -8.62
CA GLY A 323 -22.66 -2.95 -8.49
C GLY A 323 -22.57 -1.83 -9.54
N VAL A 324 -23.68 -1.12 -9.71
CA VAL A 324 -23.80 0.08 -10.54
C VAL A 324 -24.64 1.14 -9.83
N GLY A 325 -24.24 2.40 -9.95
CA GLY A 325 -24.91 3.55 -9.36
C GLY A 325 -24.27 4.09 -8.08
N ALA A 326 -24.54 5.36 -7.81
CA ALA A 326 -24.14 6.02 -6.58
C ALA A 326 -24.77 5.30 -5.37
N GLY A 327 -24.02 5.21 -4.26
CA GLY A 327 -24.41 4.45 -3.05
C GLY A 327 -24.06 2.96 -3.08
N LYS A 328 -23.54 2.44 -4.21
CA LYS A 328 -22.99 1.08 -4.32
C LYS A 328 -21.54 1.06 -4.77
N VAL A 329 -21.17 2.00 -5.64
CA VAL A 329 -19.87 2.01 -6.31
C VAL A 329 -19.08 3.23 -5.88
N TYR A 330 -17.88 3.03 -5.34
CA TYR A 330 -16.98 4.09 -4.87
C TYR A 330 -15.64 4.01 -5.60
N GLY A 331 -15.24 5.10 -6.27
CA GLY A 331 -13.91 5.20 -6.89
C GLY A 331 -13.76 4.58 -8.28
N ARG A 332 -14.86 4.37 -9.03
CA ARG A 332 -14.80 3.79 -10.40
C ARG A 332 -13.88 4.58 -11.34
N ASP A 333 -13.78 5.89 -11.19
CA ASP A 333 -12.91 6.72 -12.05
C ASP A 333 -11.44 6.28 -11.97
N VAL A 334 -10.98 5.86 -10.79
CA VAL A 334 -9.61 5.35 -10.58
C VAL A 334 -9.43 4.02 -11.29
N VAL A 335 -10.44 3.15 -11.24
CA VAL A 335 -10.46 1.82 -11.88
C VAL A 335 -10.41 1.97 -13.40
N GLU A 336 -11.27 2.81 -13.98
CA GLU A 336 -11.32 3.04 -15.42
C GLU A 336 -10.03 3.69 -15.94
N ALA A 337 -9.47 4.66 -15.21
CA ALA A 337 -8.20 5.27 -15.55
C ALA A 337 -7.04 4.26 -15.48
N HIS A 338 -7.00 3.41 -14.44
CA HIS A 338 -6.02 2.33 -14.29
C HIS A 338 -6.13 1.30 -15.41
N TYR A 339 -7.35 0.86 -15.75
CA TYR A 339 -7.58 -0.09 -16.84
C TYR A 339 -6.98 0.44 -18.14
N ARG A 340 -7.34 1.68 -18.51
CA ARG A 340 -6.83 2.31 -19.74
C ARG A 340 -5.31 2.51 -19.71
N ALA A 341 -4.74 2.85 -18.55
CA ALA A 341 -3.30 2.99 -18.38
C ALA A 341 -2.58 1.64 -18.59
N CYS A 342 -3.13 0.55 -18.05
CA CYS A 342 -2.63 -0.82 -18.26
C CYS A 342 -2.68 -1.23 -19.73
N LEU A 343 -3.81 -1.02 -20.41
CA LEU A 343 -3.95 -1.30 -21.85
C LEU A 343 -2.92 -0.50 -22.67
N TYR A 344 -2.76 0.79 -22.40
CA TYR A 344 -1.78 1.63 -23.09
C TYR A 344 -0.33 1.16 -22.85
N ALA A 345 -0.03 0.76 -21.63
CA ALA A 345 1.28 0.23 -21.24
C ALA A 345 1.54 -1.19 -21.79
N GLY A 346 0.57 -1.83 -22.45
CA GLY A 346 0.71 -3.20 -22.96
C GLY A 346 0.73 -4.26 -21.85
N ILE A 347 0.20 -3.95 -20.67
CA ILE A 347 -0.10 -4.96 -19.66
C ILE A 347 -1.25 -5.81 -20.19
N ASN A 348 -1.13 -7.14 -20.09
CA ASN A 348 -2.17 -8.09 -20.46
C ASN A 348 -3.28 -8.13 -19.40
N ILE A 349 -3.90 -6.99 -19.15
CA ILE A 349 -5.07 -6.85 -18.28
C ILE A 349 -6.28 -7.49 -18.97
N SER A 350 -6.92 -8.45 -18.30
CA SER A 350 -8.01 -9.24 -18.88
C SER A 350 -9.40 -8.86 -18.37
N GLY A 351 -9.48 -8.07 -17.30
CA GLY A 351 -10.76 -7.65 -16.74
C GLY A 351 -10.62 -6.83 -15.45
N THR A 352 -11.77 -6.36 -14.97
CA THR A 352 -11.94 -5.69 -13.69
C THR A 352 -13.36 -5.88 -13.17
N ASN A 353 -13.54 -5.88 -11.86
CA ASN A 353 -14.86 -5.85 -11.22
C ASN A 353 -14.81 -5.08 -9.89
N ALA A 354 -15.97 -4.56 -9.49
CA ALA A 354 -16.16 -4.10 -8.11
C ALA A 354 -16.28 -5.33 -7.21
N GLU A 355 -15.56 -5.32 -6.09
CA GLU A 355 -15.54 -6.44 -5.14
C GLU A 355 -16.64 -6.33 -4.08
N VAL A 356 -16.73 -7.35 -3.23
CA VAL A 356 -17.80 -7.50 -2.22
C VAL A 356 -17.80 -6.37 -1.18
N MET A 357 -16.62 -5.93 -0.71
CA MET A 357 -16.52 -4.81 0.23
C MET A 357 -16.66 -3.47 -0.52
N PRO A 358 -17.47 -2.52 -0.03
CA PRO A 358 -17.61 -1.22 -0.67
C PRO A 358 -16.28 -0.46 -0.70
N GLY A 359 -15.86 -0.04 -1.89
CA GLY A 359 -14.55 0.60 -2.11
C GLY A 359 -13.41 -0.41 -2.38
N GLN A 360 -13.70 -1.71 -2.35
CA GLN A 360 -12.81 -2.77 -2.81
C GLN A 360 -13.04 -3.05 -4.30
N TRP A 361 -11.96 -3.37 -5.01
CA TRP A 361 -11.95 -3.60 -6.44
C TRP A 361 -10.98 -4.71 -6.79
N GLU A 362 -11.17 -5.29 -7.97
CA GLU A 362 -10.28 -6.28 -8.56
C GLU A 362 -9.90 -5.89 -9.99
N TYR A 363 -8.67 -6.22 -10.37
CA TYR A 363 -8.26 -6.30 -11.77
C TYR A 363 -7.51 -7.61 -12.03
N GLN A 364 -7.68 -8.18 -13.22
CA GLN A 364 -7.02 -9.43 -13.60
C GLN A 364 -5.90 -9.17 -14.60
N VAL A 365 -4.73 -9.77 -14.40
CA VAL A 365 -3.62 -9.78 -15.36
C VAL A 365 -3.38 -11.22 -15.79
N GLY A 366 -3.49 -11.51 -17.08
CA GLY A 366 -3.29 -12.85 -17.61
C GLY A 366 -4.25 -13.25 -18.74
N PRO A 367 -3.96 -14.35 -19.45
CA PRO A 367 -2.85 -15.27 -19.19
C PRO A 367 -1.48 -14.71 -19.62
N VAL A 368 -0.44 -14.89 -18.79
CA VAL A 368 0.95 -14.53 -19.08
C VAL A 368 1.86 -15.72 -18.80
N GLU A 369 2.83 -15.96 -19.68
CA GLU A 369 3.78 -17.06 -19.54
C GLU A 369 4.97 -16.69 -18.65
N GLY A 370 5.31 -17.58 -17.72
CA GLY A 370 6.57 -17.56 -16.97
C GLY A 370 6.86 -16.25 -16.23
N ILE A 371 8.07 -15.73 -16.39
CA ILE A 371 8.60 -14.59 -15.63
C ILE A 371 7.83 -13.29 -15.89
N ALA A 372 7.24 -13.16 -17.08
CA ALA A 372 6.52 -11.95 -17.48
C ALA A 372 5.28 -11.70 -16.63
N MET A 373 4.70 -12.73 -15.98
CA MET A 373 3.57 -12.56 -15.06
C MET A 373 3.95 -11.64 -13.89
N GLY A 374 5.11 -11.87 -13.27
CA GLY A 374 5.60 -11.04 -12.19
C GLY A 374 5.97 -9.63 -12.65
N ASP A 375 6.60 -9.50 -13.81
CA ASP A 375 6.94 -8.19 -14.40
C ASP A 375 5.67 -7.34 -14.64
N GLN A 376 4.63 -7.95 -15.22
CA GLN A 376 3.38 -7.26 -15.54
C GLN A 376 2.54 -6.94 -14.29
N LEU A 377 2.45 -7.83 -13.31
CA LEU A 377 1.67 -7.54 -12.10
C LEU A 377 2.33 -6.45 -11.24
N TRP A 378 3.66 -6.46 -11.10
CA TRP A 378 4.36 -5.37 -10.41
C TRP A 378 4.19 -4.04 -11.14
N MET A 379 4.28 -4.03 -12.47
CA MET A 379 4.06 -2.81 -13.24
C MET A 379 2.59 -2.36 -13.19
N SER A 380 1.62 -3.26 -13.20
CA SER A 380 0.21 -2.89 -13.05
C SER A 380 -0.09 -2.32 -11.66
N ARG A 381 0.56 -2.81 -10.60
CA ARG A 381 0.51 -2.22 -9.25
C ARG A 381 1.13 -0.82 -9.22
N PHE A 382 2.27 -0.62 -9.89
CA PHE A 382 2.86 0.70 -10.05
C PHE A 382 1.87 1.68 -10.71
N LEU A 383 1.23 1.25 -11.80
CA LEU A 383 0.21 2.04 -12.48
C LEU A 383 -0.97 2.35 -11.57
N LEU A 384 -1.44 1.39 -10.77
CA LEU A 384 -2.54 1.59 -9.82
C LEU A 384 -2.19 2.68 -8.80
N HIS A 385 -1.02 2.58 -8.16
CA HIS A 385 -0.59 3.58 -7.17
C HIS A 385 -0.41 4.97 -7.81
N ARG A 386 0.20 5.04 -9.01
CA ARG A 386 0.39 6.31 -9.73
C ARG A 386 -0.93 6.95 -10.16
N VAL A 387 -1.90 6.16 -10.60
CA VAL A 387 -3.25 6.66 -10.92
C VAL A 387 -3.95 7.13 -9.64
N ALA A 388 -3.94 6.33 -8.58
CA ALA A 388 -4.54 6.69 -7.29
C ALA A 388 -3.95 8.00 -6.72
N GLU A 389 -2.64 8.24 -6.91
CA GLU A 389 -1.97 9.49 -6.55
C GLU A 389 -2.54 10.70 -7.29
N GLU A 390 -2.85 10.59 -8.59
CA GLU A 390 -3.49 11.66 -9.36
C GLU A 390 -4.89 12.01 -8.81
N PHE A 391 -5.58 11.00 -8.29
CA PHE A 391 -6.87 11.13 -7.61
C PHE A 391 -6.76 11.40 -6.11
N GLY A 392 -5.57 11.60 -5.54
CA GLY A 392 -5.38 11.91 -4.12
C GLY A 392 -6.01 10.88 -3.17
N ILE A 393 -5.97 9.59 -3.52
CA ILE A 393 -6.42 8.47 -2.69
C ILE A 393 -5.32 7.40 -2.60
N VAL A 394 -5.47 6.48 -1.66
CA VAL A 394 -4.51 5.40 -1.42
C VAL A 394 -5.11 4.09 -1.91
N ALA A 395 -4.39 3.35 -2.76
CA ALA A 395 -4.71 1.97 -3.07
C ALA A 395 -3.96 1.05 -2.11
N SER A 396 -4.68 0.35 -1.22
CA SER A 396 -4.11 -0.59 -0.26
C SER A 396 -4.17 -2.02 -0.79
N LEU A 397 -3.05 -2.72 -0.70
CA LEU A 397 -2.94 -4.16 -0.97
C LEU A 397 -2.98 -4.99 0.32
N ASP A 398 -3.33 -4.39 1.47
CA ASP A 398 -3.49 -5.16 2.73
C ASP A 398 -4.59 -6.22 2.59
N CYS A 399 -4.31 -7.44 3.03
CA CYS A 399 -5.21 -8.58 2.85
C CYS A 399 -6.45 -8.58 3.73
N LYS A 400 -6.49 -7.71 4.75
CA LYS A 400 -7.63 -7.53 5.64
C LYS A 400 -7.65 -6.09 6.15
N PRO A 401 -8.00 -5.13 5.27
CA PRO A 401 -7.87 -3.70 5.56
C PRO A 401 -8.80 -3.28 6.69
N ILE A 402 -10.00 -3.88 6.75
CA ILE A 402 -10.98 -3.65 7.81
C ILE A 402 -11.28 -4.96 8.52
N LYS A 403 -11.25 -4.92 9.86
CA LYS A 403 -11.56 -6.06 10.72
C LYS A 403 -13.08 -6.28 10.81
N GLY A 404 -13.48 -7.51 11.12
CA GLY A 404 -14.88 -7.89 11.28
C GLY A 404 -15.48 -8.46 9.99
N ASP A 405 -16.80 -8.27 9.84
CA ASP A 405 -17.65 -8.83 8.77
C ASP A 405 -17.53 -8.06 7.46
N TRP A 406 -16.29 -7.88 7.01
CA TRP A 406 -15.93 -7.26 5.74
C TRP A 406 -14.96 -8.18 5.02
N ASN A 407 -15.08 -8.33 3.70
CA ASN A 407 -14.21 -9.19 2.93
C ASN A 407 -12.73 -8.80 3.09
N GLY A 408 -11.85 -9.81 3.01
CA GLY A 408 -10.43 -9.55 2.84
C GLY A 408 -10.07 -9.37 1.36
N ALA A 409 -8.80 -9.08 1.09
CA ALA A 409 -8.26 -8.93 -0.26
C ALA A 409 -7.30 -10.07 -0.62
N GLY A 410 -7.58 -10.78 -1.70
CA GLY A 410 -6.76 -11.87 -2.24
C GLY A 410 -5.90 -11.48 -3.44
N CYS A 411 -5.04 -12.42 -3.86
CA CYS A 411 -4.44 -12.41 -5.18
C CYS A 411 -4.57 -13.77 -5.86
N HIS A 412 -5.81 -14.21 -6.16
CA HIS A 412 -6.03 -15.56 -6.67
C HIS A 412 -5.19 -15.80 -7.93
N THR A 413 -4.55 -16.95 -7.99
CA THR A 413 -3.58 -17.28 -9.05
C THR A 413 -4.07 -18.48 -9.84
N ASN A 414 -4.54 -18.21 -11.04
CA ASN A 414 -4.88 -19.20 -12.05
C ASN A 414 -3.59 -19.75 -12.64
N PHE A 415 -3.46 -21.08 -12.73
CA PHE A 415 -2.24 -21.75 -13.21
C PHE A 415 -2.55 -22.91 -14.16
N SER A 416 -1.79 -23.00 -15.25
CA SER A 416 -1.79 -24.15 -16.15
C SER A 416 -0.43 -24.39 -16.80
N THR A 417 -0.17 -25.63 -17.18
CA THR A 417 0.90 -26.00 -18.13
C THR A 417 0.29 -26.39 -19.47
N ASP A 418 1.11 -26.55 -20.51
CA ASP A 418 0.65 -27.02 -21.82
C ASP A 418 -0.12 -28.35 -21.73
N ALA A 419 0.34 -29.29 -20.89
CA ALA A 419 -0.33 -30.57 -20.66
C ALA A 419 -1.71 -30.41 -19.98
N MET A 420 -1.87 -29.44 -19.08
CA MET A 420 -3.17 -29.18 -18.42
C MET A 420 -4.22 -28.61 -19.39
N ARG A 421 -3.77 -27.91 -20.44
CA ARG A 421 -4.64 -27.23 -21.41
C ARG A 421 -5.09 -28.12 -22.57
N LYS A 422 -4.60 -29.36 -22.64
CA LYS A 422 -4.96 -30.35 -23.68
C LYS A 422 -6.01 -31.33 -23.16
N GLU A 423 -6.75 -31.96 -24.08
CA GLU A 423 -7.78 -32.95 -23.73
C GLU A 423 -7.26 -34.03 -22.77
N GLY A 424 -8.03 -34.32 -21.72
CA GLY A 424 -7.60 -35.18 -20.61
C GLY A 424 -6.70 -34.51 -19.55
N GLY A 425 -6.40 -33.22 -19.73
CA GLY A 425 -5.55 -32.41 -18.84
C GLY A 425 -6.07 -32.26 -17.41
N ILE A 426 -7.34 -32.57 -17.14
CA ILE A 426 -7.89 -32.62 -15.77
C ILE A 426 -7.11 -33.58 -14.86
N ASN A 427 -6.59 -34.69 -15.38
CA ASN A 427 -5.77 -35.62 -14.60
C ASN A 427 -4.46 -34.96 -14.16
N VAL A 428 -3.83 -34.20 -15.07
CA VAL A 428 -2.61 -33.44 -14.78
C VAL A 428 -2.89 -32.34 -13.74
N ILE A 429 -4.06 -31.71 -13.80
CA ILE A 429 -4.51 -30.74 -12.79
C ILE A 429 -4.66 -31.41 -11.42
N LEU A 430 -5.33 -32.56 -11.34
CA LEU A 430 -5.51 -33.29 -10.09
C LEU A 430 -4.18 -33.77 -9.49
N GLU A 431 -3.24 -34.21 -10.33
CA GLU A 431 -1.87 -34.53 -9.90
C GLU A 431 -1.15 -33.31 -9.33
N ALA A 432 -1.25 -32.15 -9.99
CA ALA A 432 -0.67 -30.90 -9.49
C ALA A 432 -1.28 -30.48 -8.14
N ILE A 433 -2.60 -30.59 -8.00
CA ILE A 433 -3.31 -30.30 -6.74
C ILE A 433 -2.86 -31.25 -5.63
N ASN A 434 -2.66 -32.54 -5.93
CA ASN A 434 -2.11 -33.49 -4.97
C ASN A 434 -0.69 -33.09 -4.54
N LYS A 435 0.18 -32.70 -5.49
CA LYS A 435 1.52 -32.17 -5.17
C LYS A 435 1.45 -30.95 -4.25
N LEU A 436 0.51 -30.02 -4.49
CA LEU A 436 0.31 -28.82 -3.67
C LEU A 436 -0.20 -29.14 -2.25
N SER A 437 -1.04 -30.16 -2.11
CA SER A 437 -1.59 -30.57 -0.81
C SER A 437 -0.52 -30.98 0.21
N LEU A 438 0.59 -31.53 -0.29
CA LEU A 438 1.72 -32.03 0.52
C LEU A 438 2.63 -30.91 1.04
N VAL A 439 2.51 -29.69 0.50
CA VAL A 439 3.39 -28.56 0.81
C VAL A 439 2.61 -27.29 1.15
N HIS A 440 1.39 -27.44 1.68
CA HIS A 440 0.52 -26.32 2.01
C HIS A 440 1.18 -25.27 2.93
N PRO A 441 1.79 -25.63 4.09
CA PRO A 441 2.43 -24.64 4.96
C PRO A 441 3.61 -23.91 4.31
N GLN A 442 4.34 -24.58 3.41
CA GLN A 442 5.41 -23.93 2.66
C GLN A 442 4.82 -22.89 1.70
N HIS A 443 3.79 -23.23 0.93
CA HIS A 443 3.13 -22.25 0.05
C HIS A 443 2.59 -21.05 0.82
N ILE A 444 1.94 -21.25 1.97
CA ILE A 444 1.46 -20.14 2.82
C ILE A 444 2.60 -19.17 3.16
N ALA A 445 3.81 -19.67 3.44
CA ALA A 445 4.95 -18.81 3.72
C ALA A 445 5.46 -17.99 2.52
N TYR A 446 5.23 -18.44 1.28
CA TYR A 446 5.57 -17.66 0.08
C TYR A 446 4.44 -16.71 -0.34
N TYR A 447 3.25 -16.85 0.26
CA TYR A 447 2.01 -16.22 -0.20
C TYR A 447 1.70 -14.87 0.46
N ASP A 448 2.57 -14.42 1.37
CA ASP A 448 2.69 -13.01 1.75
C ASP A 448 4.15 -12.68 2.19
N PRO A 449 4.53 -11.39 2.18
CA PRO A 449 5.90 -10.94 2.53
C PRO A 449 6.33 -11.25 3.96
N LYS A 450 5.39 -11.59 4.86
CA LYS A 450 5.63 -11.88 6.28
C LYS A 450 5.47 -13.37 6.60
N GLY A 451 5.65 -14.24 5.62
CA GLY A 451 5.74 -15.68 5.85
C GLY A 451 4.43 -16.33 6.29
N GLY A 452 3.28 -15.78 5.88
CA GLY A 452 1.95 -16.29 6.23
C GLY A 452 1.23 -15.43 7.28
N LYS A 453 1.95 -14.51 7.95
CA LYS A 453 1.44 -13.77 9.10
C LYS A 453 0.41 -12.72 8.74
N ASP A 454 0.51 -12.10 7.57
CA ASP A 454 -0.55 -11.20 7.12
C ASP A 454 -1.80 -12.01 6.80
N ASN A 455 -1.64 -13.09 6.05
CA ASN A 455 -2.74 -13.90 5.54
C ASN A 455 -3.55 -14.61 6.65
N GLU A 456 -2.99 -14.79 7.85
CA GLU A 456 -3.72 -15.25 9.05
C GLU A 456 -4.97 -14.40 9.35
N ARG A 457 -4.96 -13.11 8.98
CA ARG A 457 -6.09 -12.20 9.17
C ARG A 457 -7.21 -12.41 8.15
N ARG A 458 -6.88 -13.00 7.00
CA ARG A 458 -7.79 -13.19 5.86
C ARG A 458 -8.32 -14.62 5.77
N LEU A 459 -7.45 -15.61 5.80
CA LEU A 459 -7.77 -17.03 5.61
C LEU A 459 -8.35 -17.67 6.88
N THR A 460 -9.58 -17.32 7.21
CA THR A 460 -10.24 -17.74 8.45
C THR A 460 -11.25 -18.86 8.25
N GLY A 461 -11.56 -19.24 7.00
CA GLY A 461 -12.69 -20.11 6.66
C GLY A 461 -14.02 -19.35 6.51
N GLN A 462 -14.03 -18.04 6.76
CA GLN A 462 -15.19 -17.15 6.58
C GLN A 462 -15.01 -16.29 5.32
N HIS A 463 -16.08 -15.61 4.90
CA HIS A 463 -16.07 -14.68 3.74
C HIS A 463 -15.44 -15.29 2.48
N GLU A 464 -15.89 -16.50 2.11
CA GLU A 464 -15.46 -17.19 0.89
C GLU A 464 -13.95 -17.50 0.81
N THR A 465 -13.28 -17.61 1.96
CA THR A 465 -11.89 -18.08 2.07
C THR A 465 -11.79 -19.45 2.73
N ALA A 466 -10.73 -20.19 2.44
CA ALA A 466 -10.37 -21.37 3.21
C ALA A 466 -9.70 -20.98 4.55
N SER A 467 -9.65 -21.92 5.50
CA SER A 467 -8.82 -21.78 6.70
C SER A 467 -7.34 -21.89 6.32
N ILE A 468 -6.50 -21.05 6.92
CA ILE A 468 -5.03 -21.07 6.70
C ILE A 468 -4.35 -22.38 7.12
N ASP A 469 -4.99 -23.18 7.99
CA ASP A 469 -4.38 -24.38 8.56
C ASP A 469 -4.66 -25.65 7.74
N LYS A 470 -5.66 -25.60 6.84
CA LYS A 470 -6.16 -26.79 6.14
C LYS A 470 -6.17 -26.57 4.64
N PHE A 471 -5.48 -27.44 3.93
CA PHE A 471 -5.61 -27.54 2.48
C PHE A 471 -6.94 -28.19 2.09
N SER A 472 -7.60 -27.65 1.07
CA SER A 472 -8.81 -28.20 0.48
C SER A 472 -8.88 -27.87 -1.00
N TYR A 473 -9.56 -28.70 -1.79
CA TYR A 473 -9.89 -28.35 -3.17
C TYR A 473 -11.32 -28.76 -3.51
N GLY A 474 -11.89 -28.15 -4.56
CA GLY A 474 -13.21 -28.54 -5.05
C GLY A 474 -13.60 -27.85 -6.35
N VAL A 475 -14.50 -28.49 -7.09
CA VAL A 475 -15.09 -27.92 -8.31
C VAL A 475 -16.03 -26.78 -7.92
N ALA A 476 -15.83 -25.62 -8.53
CA ALA A 476 -16.61 -24.40 -8.29
C ALA A 476 -16.73 -23.97 -6.81
N SER A 477 -15.85 -24.46 -5.92
CA SER A 477 -15.91 -24.16 -4.50
C SER A 477 -15.07 -22.92 -4.18
N ARG A 478 -15.72 -21.80 -3.87
CA ARG A 478 -15.04 -20.58 -3.43
C ARG A 478 -14.38 -20.76 -2.05
N ALA A 479 -15.00 -21.51 -1.13
CA ALA A 479 -14.44 -21.76 0.20
C ALA A 479 -13.21 -22.71 0.21
N ALA A 480 -12.77 -23.24 -0.94
CA ALA A 480 -11.64 -24.15 -1.02
C ALA A 480 -10.30 -23.40 -1.17
N SER A 481 -9.19 -24.05 -0.78
CA SER A 481 -7.85 -23.49 -1.03
C SER A 481 -7.55 -23.44 -2.52
N ILE A 482 -7.84 -24.53 -3.24
CA ILE A 482 -7.74 -24.62 -4.70
C ILE A 482 -9.13 -24.84 -5.29
N ARG A 483 -9.50 -24.03 -6.27
CA ARG A 483 -10.74 -24.19 -7.01
C ARG A 483 -10.46 -24.71 -8.41
N ILE A 484 -11.21 -25.71 -8.84
CA ILE A 484 -11.28 -26.10 -10.25
C ILE A 484 -12.49 -25.36 -10.84
N PRO A 485 -12.32 -24.48 -11.85
CA PRO A 485 -13.43 -23.84 -12.52
C PRO A 485 -14.40 -24.88 -13.08
N ARG A 486 -15.71 -24.59 -13.04
CA ARG A 486 -16.74 -25.50 -13.56
C ARG A 486 -16.50 -25.82 -15.03
N GLU A 487 -16.12 -24.82 -15.82
CA GLU A 487 -15.79 -25.01 -17.23
C GLU A 487 -14.59 -25.94 -17.46
N THR A 488 -13.55 -25.88 -16.61
CA THR A 488 -12.40 -26.80 -16.66
C THR A 488 -12.84 -28.24 -16.38
N ASP A 489 -13.70 -28.42 -15.37
CA ASP A 489 -14.24 -29.74 -14.99
C ASP A 489 -15.13 -30.32 -16.10
N ASP A 490 -16.06 -29.52 -16.63
CA ASP A 490 -16.98 -29.91 -17.71
C ASP A 490 -16.22 -30.27 -19.01
N LYS A 491 -15.16 -29.53 -19.35
CA LYS A 491 -14.31 -29.80 -20.53
C LYS A 491 -13.30 -30.92 -20.32
N GLY A 492 -12.94 -31.23 -19.08
CA GLY A 492 -11.88 -32.17 -18.73
C GLY A 492 -10.45 -31.66 -18.98
N PHE A 493 -10.26 -30.36 -19.15
CA PHE A 493 -8.94 -29.70 -19.29
C PHE A 493 -9.04 -28.18 -19.12
N GLY A 494 -7.92 -27.52 -18.80
CA GLY A 494 -7.86 -26.07 -18.59
C GLY A 494 -6.82 -25.66 -17.55
N TYR A 495 -7.29 -25.03 -16.47
CA TYR A 495 -6.47 -24.49 -15.38
C TYR A 495 -7.14 -24.70 -14.01
N PHE A 496 -6.38 -24.56 -12.93
CA PHE A 496 -6.92 -24.44 -11.57
C PHE A 496 -6.60 -23.05 -10.98
N GLU A 497 -7.35 -22.65 -9.97
CA GLU A 497 -7.23 -21.37 -9.26
C GLU A 497 -6.72 -21.61 -7.84
N ASP A 498 -5.52 -21.12 -7.52
CA ASP A 498 -5.03 -21.07 -6.14
C ASP A 498 -5.53 -19.82 -5.43
N ARG A 499 -6.43 -19.99 -4.46
CA ARG A 499 -7.12 -18.88 -3.77
C ARG A 499 -6.39 -18.39 -2.52
N ARG A 500 -5.28 -19.04 -2.19
CA ARG A 500 -4.52 -18.78 -0.96
C ARG A 500 -3.60 -17.55 -1.00
N PRO A 501 -3.07 -17.06 -2.14
CA PRO A 501 -2.20 -15.89 -2.11
C PRO A 501 -2.90 -14.64 -1.57
N SER A 502 -2.16 -13.89 -0.75
CA SER A 502 -2.59 -12.60 -0.20
C SER A 502 -2.54 -11.51 -1.27
N SER A 503 -3.38 -10.47 -1.17
CA SER A 503 -3.33 -9.31 -2.08
C SER A 503 -1.95 -8.60 -2.11
N ASN A 504 -1.18 -8.64 -1.02
CA ASN A 504 0.18 -8.07 -0.96
C ASN A 504 1.29 -9.07 -1.32
N CYS A 505 0.97 -10.25 -1.86
CA CYS A 505 1.99 -11.24 -2.22
C CYS A 505 2.97 -10.69 -3.26
N ASP A 506 4.23 -11.12 -3.23
CA ASP A 506 5.14 -10.93 -4.35
C ASP A 506 4.82 -11.97 -5.45
N PRO A 507 4.35 -11.56 -6.65
CA PRO A 507 4.04 -12.50 -7.73
C PRO A 507 5.23 -13.36 -8.14
N TYR A 508 6.48 -12.88 -7.99
CA TYR A 508 7.65 -13.71 -8.31
C TYR A 508 7.74 -14.92 -7.39
N ASN A 509 7.47 -14.74 -6.09
CA ASN A 509 7.47 -15.81 -5.11
C ASN A 509 6.33 -16.80 -5.34
N VAL A 510 5.12 -16.30 -5.59
CA VAL A 510 3.94 -17.14 -5.86
C VAL A 510 4.15 -17.99 -7.11
N CYS A 511 4.54 -17.37 -8.23
CA CYS A 511 4.76 -18.06 -9.50
C CYS A 511 5.89 -19.09 -9.39
N ALA A 512 7.01 -18.73 -8.74
CA ALA A 512 8.12 -19.65 -8.53
C ALA A 512 7.71 -20.84 -7.64
N ALA A 513 6.97 -20.60 -6.56
CA ALA A 513 6.53 -21.69 -5.67
C ALA A 513 5.61 -22.68 -6.40
N LEU A 514 4.66 -22.18 -7.19
CA LEU A 514 3.77 -23.02 -8.01
C LEU A 514 4.56 -23.88 -9.00
N VAL A 515 5.45 -23.27 -9.78
CA VAL A 515 6.23 -23.99 -10.80
C VAL A 515 7.20 -24.99 -10.19
N ARG A 516 7.87 -24.65 -9.08
CA ARG A 516 8.73 -25.60 -8.37
C ARG A 516 7.94 -26.83 -7.93
N THR A 517 6.79 -26.63 -7.29
CA THR A 517 5.98 -27.72 -6.75
C THR A 517 5.35 -28.58 -7.84
N VAL A 518 4.87 -27.96 -8.92
CA VAL A 518 4.09 -28.67 -9.95
C VAL A 518 4.97 -29.25 -11.05
N CYS A 519 5.93 -28.48 -11.57
CA CYS A 519 6.67 -28.80 -12.79
C CYS A 519 8.05 -29.41 -12.54
N LEU A 520 8.71 -29.08 -11.43
CA LEU A 520 10.08 -29.52 -11.16
C LEU A 520 10.11 -30.73 -10.21
N GLU A 521 11.23 -31.46 -10.21
CA GLU A 521 11.44 -32.64 -9.37
C GLU A 521 12.76 -32.54 -8.59
N GLY A 522 12.98 -33.49 -7.67
CA GLY A 522 14.23 -33.57 -6.89
C GLY A 522 14.50 -32.33 -6.02
N ALA A 523 15.72 -31.80 -6.09
CA ALA A 523 16.13 -30.63 -5.30
C ALA A 523 15.46 -29.33 -5.76
N ASP A 524 15.17 -29.22 -7.06
CA ASP A 524 14.60 -28.00 -7.65
C ASP A 524 13.15 -27.76 -7.22
N ARG A 525 12.43 -28.83 -6.87
CA ARG A 525 11.07 -28.78 -6.32
C ARG A 525 10.96 -28.17 -4.92
N LYS A 526 12.02 -28.24 -4.11
CA LYS A 526 11.93 -27.94 -2.66
C LYS A 526 11.63 -26.46 -2.37
N LEU A 527 10.68 -26.20 -1.48
CA LEU A 527 10.44 -24.86 -0.93
C LEU A 527 11.18 -24.72 0.41
N SER A 528 11.86 -23.59 0.64
CA SER A 528 12.73 -23.40 1.81
C SER A 528 12.06 -22.70 2.99
N MET A 529 10.93 -22.01 2.75
CA MET A 529 10.18 -21.34 3.81
C MET A 529 9.07 -22.25 4.34
N LEU A 530 8.72 -22.09 5.61
CA LEU A 530 7.68 -22.85 6.28
C LEU A 530 6.85 -21.92 7.16
N TYR A 531 5.53 -21.92 6.98
CA TYR A 531 4.63 -21.19 7.84
C TYR A 531 4.51 -21.92 9.19
N VAL A 532 4.64 -21.15 10.27
CA VAL A 532 4.45 -21.63 11.63
C VAL A 532 3.31 -20.83 12.27
N PRO A 533 2.17 -21.47 12.57
CA PRO A 533 1.05 -20.83 13.25
C PRO A 533 1.50 -20.23 14.60
N ASP A 534 0.87 -19.13 14.99
CA ASP A 534 1.15 -18.54 16.30
C ASP A 534 0.73 -19.51 17.43
N SER A 535 1.67 -19.83 18.34
CA SER A 535 1.53 -20.88 19.35
C SER A 535 0.39 -20.62 20.34
N SER A 536 -0.07 -19.37 20.45
CA SER A 536 -1.21 -18.96 21.26
C SER A 536 -2.56 -19.48 20.78
N LYS A 537 -2.70 -19.85 19.49
CA LYS A 537 -3.93 -20.45 18.92
C LYS A 537 -4.05 -21.95 19.21
N LEU A 538 -2.92 -22.65 19.34
CA LEU A 538 -2.86 -24.09 19.64
C LEU A 538 -3.29 -24.44 21.07
N ALA A 539 -3.28 -23.48 22.00
CA ALA A 539 -3.68 -23.68 23.40
C ALA A 539 -5.19 -23.44 23.65
N ARG A 540 -5.98 -23.10 22.62
CA ARG A 540 -7.42 -22.79 22.73
C ARG A 540 -8.33 -23.71 21.90
N GLN A 541 -7.78 -24.76 21.31
CA GLN A 541 -8.52 -25.90 20.77
C GLN A 541 -8.28 -27.10 21.67
#